data_AF-A0A929QUD6-F1
#
_entry.id   AF-A0A929QUD6-F1
#
_cell.length_a   1.000
_cell.length_b   1.000
_cell.length_c   1.000
_cell.angle_alpha   90.00
_cell.angle_beta   90.00
_cell.angle_gamma   90.00
#
_symmetry.space_group_name_H-M   'P 1'
#
loop_
_entity.id
_entity.type
_entity.pdbx_description
1 polymer ?
#
loop_
_entity_poly.entity_id
_entity_poly.type
_entity_poly.pdbx_seq_one_letter_code
_entity_poly.pdbx_strand_id
1 'polypeptide(L)' 'LVLDPQARYPVAGVTPYANIKRVRINGQPVERVHEYVDEAGHTWYIWYYRDLRLKPTGNKVTLD' A
#
# COMPACT_ATOMS: atom_id res chain seq x y z
N LEU A 1 -6.00 4.30 -22.41
CA LEU A 1 -6.74 4.03 -21.16
C LEU A 1 -7.18 5.37 -20.59
N VAL A 2 -8.48 5.67 -20.62
CA VAL A 2 -9.03 6.81 -19.87
C VAL A 2 -9.25 6.29 -18.46
N LEU A 3 -8.41 6.72 -17.52
CA LEU A 3 -8.62 6.41 -16.10
C LEU A 3 -9.76 7.29 -15.61
N ASP A 4 -10.82 6.67 -15.08
CA ASP A 4 -11.90 7.40 -14.43
C ASP A 4 -11.35 8.09 -13.17
N PRO A 5 -11.42 9.43 -13.06
CA PRO A 5 -10.93 10.17 -11.91
C PRO A 5 -11.73 9.90 -10.61
N GLN A 6 -12.87 9.22 -10.70
CA GLN A 6 -13.64 8.74 -9.54
C GLN A 6 -13.40 7.26 -9.19
N ALA A 7 -12.64 6.53 -10.00
CA ALA A 7 -12.38 5.12 -9.72
C ALA A 7 -11.55 4.97 -8.45
N ARG A 8 -12.16 4.31 -7.46
CA ARG A 8 -11.48 3.88 -6.24
C ARG A 8 -10.76 2.58 -6.54
N TYR A 9 -9.44 2.60 -6.46
CA TYR A 9 -8.63 1.40 -6.65
C TYR A 9 -8.27 0.84 -5.28
N PRO A 10 -9.00 -0.17 -4.77
CA PRO A 10 -8.50 -0.93 -3.64
C PRO A 10 -7.19 -1.60 -4.08
N VAL A 11 -6.13 -1.36 -3.31
CA VAL A 11 -4.83 -1.99 -3.54
C VAL A 11 -4.43 -2.71 -2.28
N ALA A 12 -4.09 -3.97 -2.40
CA ALA A 12 -3.61 -4.80 -1.30
C ALA A 12 -2.34 -5.54 -1.71
N GLY A 13 -1.54 -5.91 -0.73
CA GLY A 13 -0.36 -6.72 -0.94
C GLY A 13 0.14 -7.38 0.32
N VAL A 14 1.18 -8.18 0.17
CA VAL A 14 1.90 -8.85 1.25
C VAL A 14 3.39 -8.64 1.03
N THR A 15 4.13 -8.37 2.11
CA THR A 15 5.58 -8.15 2.05
C THR A 15 6.24 -8.64 3.35
N PRO A 16 7.48 -9.15 3.30
CA PRO A 16 8.24 -9.44 4.52
C PRO A 16 8.88 -8.18 5.13
N TYR A 17 8.79 -7.03 4.46
CA TYR A 17 9.49 -5.82 4.86
C TYR A 17 8.62 -4.88 5.69
N ALA A 18 9.05 -4.62 6.93
CA ALA A 18 8.35 -3.73 7.87
C ALA A 18 8.22 -2.28 7.40
N ASN A 19 9.07 -1.85 6.44
CA ASN A 19 9.05 -0.50 5.87
C ASN A 19 7.72 -0.14 5.18
N ILE A 20 6.87 -1.11 4.86
CA ILE A 20 5.51 -0.87 4.35
C ILE A 20 4.68 0.02 5.29
N LYS A 21 4.94 -0.03 6.60
CA LYS A 21 4.29 0.84 7.60
C LYS A 21 4.59 2.33 7.39
N ARG A 22 5.65 2.66 6.64
CA ARG A 22 6.11 4.04 6.35
C ARG A 22 5.81 4.47 4.92
N VAL A 23 5.34 3.55 4.07
CA VAL A 23 5.07 3.83 2.66
C VAL A 23 3.95 4.85 2.55
N ARG A 24 4.20 5.88 1.74
CA ARG A 24 3.19 6.83 1.28
C ARG A 24 3.22 6.89 -0.23
N ILE A 25 2.04 6.88 -0.85
CA ILE A 25 1.89 7.08 -2.29
C ILE A 25 1.13 8.39 -2.47
N ASN A 26 1.73 9.35 -3.17
CA ASN A 26 1.22 10.72 -3.28
C ASN A 26 0.91 11.38 -1.93
N GLY A 27 1.70 11.05 -0.90
CA GLY A 27 1.49 11.51 0.48
C GLY A 27 0.44 10.74 1.27
N GLN A 28 -0.35 9.86 0.63
CA GLN A 28 -1.33 9.01 1.30
C GLN A 28 -0.63 7.81 1.98
N PRO A 29 -0.69 7.68 3.32
CA PRO A 29 -0.13 6.52 4.01
C PRO A 29 -0.97 5.27 3.73
N VAL A 30 -0.33 4.10 3.85
CA VAL A 30 -1.04 2.81 3.88
C VAL A 30 -2.14 2.87 4.94
N GLU A 31 -3.37 2.47 4.59
CA GLU A 31 -4.53 2.61 5.49
C GLU A 31 -4.50 1.58 6.62
N ARG A 32 -4.11 0.35 6.30
CA ARG A 32 -3.99 -0.72 7.29
C ARG A 32 -2.81 -1.62 6.96
N VAL A 33 -2.07 -1.99 7.99
CA VAL A 33 -1.05 -3.06 7.97
C VAL A 33 -1.39 -4.04 9.08
N HIS A 34 -1.55 -5.31 8.74
CA HIS A 34 -1.68 -6.41 9.67
C HIS A 34 -0.40 -7.24 9.66
N GLU A 35 0.05 -7.64 10.85
CA GLU A 35 1.24 -8.47 11.02
C GLU A 35 0.81 -9.91 11.27
N TYR A 36 1.41 -10.83 10.52
CA TYR A 36 1.19 -12.25 10.64
C TYR A 36 2.54 -12.94 10.81
N VAL A 37 2.69 -13.77 11.83
CA VAL A 37 3.88 -14.60 12.03
C VAL A 37 3.53 -16.02 11.59
N ASP A 38 4.28 -16.56 10.63
CA ASP A 38 4.06 -17.92 10.14
C ASP A 38 4.65 -18.99 11.08
N GLU A 39 4.39 -20.26 10.77
CA GLU A 39 4.86 -21.41 11.56
C GLU A 39 6.40 -21.51 11.64
N ALA A 40 7.11 -20.91 10.68
CA ALA A 40 8.56 -20.85 10.65
C ALA A 40 9.13 -19.61 11.38
N GLY A 41 8.26 -18.75 11.94
CA GLY A 41 8.64 -17.55 12.66
C GLY A 41 8.93 -16.33 11.77
N HIS A 42 8.61 -16.36 10.48
CA HIS A 42 8.74 -15.19 9.62
C HIS A 42 7.55 -14.23 9.80
N THR A 43 7.84 -12.94 9.91
CA THR A 43 6.81 -11.90 9.96
C THR A 43 6.44 -11.44 8.55
N TRP A 44 5.14 -11.47 8.26
CA TRP A 44 4.51 -11.00 7.04
C TRP A 44 3.65 -9.78 7.35
N TYR A 45 3.76 -8.76 6.51
CA TYR A 45 2.96 -7.55 6.58
C TYR A 45 1.93 -7.56 5.46
N ILE A 46 0.67 -7.78 5.82
CA ILE A 46 -0.49 -7.75 4.92
C ILE A 46 -1.06 -6.33 4.95
N TRP A 47 -1.16 -5.66 3.82
CA TRP A 47 -1.45 -4.23 3.79
C TRP A 47 -2.50 -3.85 2.74
N TYR A 48 -3.14 -2.69 2.96
CA TYR A 48 -4.29 -2.27 2.18
C TYR A 48 -4.41 -0.73 2.07
N TYR A 49 -4.82 -0.27 0.89
CA TYR A 49 -5.44 1.03 0.62
C TYR A 49 -6.86 0.81 0.12
N ARG A 50 -7.86 1.44 0.73
CA ARG A 50 -9.26 1.37 0.26
C ARG A 50 -9.53 2.17 -0.99
N ASP A 51 -8.90 3.34 -1.06
CA ASP A 51 -9.11 4.31 -2.11
C ASP A 51 -7.76 4.97 -2.39
N LEU A 52 -6.90 4.27 -3.13
CA LEU A 52 -5.62 4.83 -3.54
C LEU A 52 -5.82 5.74 -4.75
N ARG A 53 -5.57 7.04 -4.57
CA ARG A 53 -5.71 8.02 -5.64
C ARG A 53 -4.43 8.12 -6.48
N LEU A 54 -4.48 7.50 -7.65
CA LEU A 54 -3.38 7.52 -8.62
C LEU A 54 -3.60 8.60 -9.68
N LYS A 55 -2.50 9.23 -10.07
CA LYS A 55 -2.41 10.08 -11.26
C LYS A 55 -2.07 9.20 -12.47
N PRO A 56 -2.42 9.62 -13.70
CA PRO A 56 -2.00 8.90 -14.91
C PRO A 56 -0.49 8.72 -15.04
N THR A 57 0.29 9.68 -14.54
CA THR A 57 1.76 9.64 -14.48
C THR A 57 2.28 10.41 -13.26
N GLY A 58 3.55 10.22 -12.90
CA GLY A 58 4.23 11.02 -11.87
C GLY A 58 3.75 10.76 -10.43
N ASN A 59 3.25 9.55 -10.15
CA ASN A 59 2.97 9.15 -8.76
C ASN A 59 4.28 9.06 -7.98
N LYS A 60 4.28 9.58 -6.74
CA LYS A 60 5.48 9.58 -5.88
C LYS A 60 5.31 8.59 -4.76
N VAL A 61 6.32 7.73 -4.56
CA VAL A 61 6.42 6.83 -3.41
C VAL A 61 7.46 7.40 -2.44
N THR A 62 7.11 7.53 -1.16
CA THR A 62 8.04 7.93 -0.09
C THR A 62 8.03 6.93 1.05
N LEU A 63 9.11 6.94 1.83
CA LEU A 63 9.31 6.15 3.04
C LEU A 63 9.55 7.12 4.20
N ASP A 64 8.48 7.77 4.64
CA ASP A 64 8.54 8.78 5.71
C ASP A 64 8.29 8.14 7.08
#